data_AF-A0A661QAE8-F1
#
_entry.id   AF-A0A661QAE8-F1
#
_cell.length_a   1.000
_cell.length_b   1.000
_cell.length_c   1.000
_cell.angle_alpha   90.00
_cell.angle_beta   90.00
_cell.angle_gamma   90.00
#
_symmetry.space_group_name_H-M   'P 1'
#
loop_
_entity.id
_entity.type
_entity.pdbx_description
1 polymer ?
#
loop_
_entity_poly.entity_id
_entity_poly.type
_entity_poly.pdbx_seq_one_letter_code
_entity_poly.pdbx_strand_id
1 'polypeptide(L)'
;MTAKKRQTTKKNGRKSSKKKQLSQNMRILMASIFLFGFVIICLFILVRLQTVFLPVSASNQQGLIYEEPIDVIHELKPYSYADVRALIENQLINGPDSMGWRKLPDRNNVQVRQIYGDFPSVPFLAELESHLEQVNHLVQLKASRSKGTIDLYWQGVLQLELQYRVTATVKSERGKIAVIMDDIGMSLSPLKKLLQLDIIITPSILPGTGKARSATSLLQDDGREYMIHMPMQPRSYPQTNPGTNALLLGQSEAETRRLIRSYIEGVPGASGCNNHMGSRYTEESKAMQIVLSELKQYDLFFIDSRTIAGSVAFSEARKMG
;
A
#
# COMPACT_ATOMS: atom_id res chain seq x y z
N MET A 1 -68.22 73.26 -50.87
CA MET A 1 -66.82 73.01 -50.48
C MET A 1 -66.80 72.27 -49.14
N THR A 2 -66.24 71.06 -49.15
CA THR A 2 -65.53 70.35 -48.04
C THR A 2 -66.12 70.37 -46.62
N ALA A 3 -66.78 69.29 -46.17
CA ALA A 3 -66.21 68.05 -45.60
C ALA A 3 -65.57 68.21 -44.19
N LYS A 4 -66.27 67.71 -43.15
CA LYS A 4 -65.67 67.35 -41.85
C LYS A 4 -66.02 65.90 -41.51
N LYS A 5 -65.02 65.04 -41.68
CA LYS A 5 -65.05 63.58 -41.50
C LYS A 5 -65.11 63.26 -40.00
N ARG A 6 -66.19 62.66 -39.50
CA ARG A 6 -66.22 61.99 -38.18
C ARG A 6 -65.91 60.51 -38.40
N GLN A 7 -64.79 60.05 -37.84
CA GLN A 7 -64.39 58.64 -37.83
C GLN A 7 -65.39 57.83 -36.99
N THR A 8 -66.05 56.86 -37.63
CA THR A 8 -66.74 55.77 -36.96
C THR A 8 -65.74 54.63 -36.75
N THR A 9 -65.43 54.35 -35.48
CA THR A 9 -64.59 53.22 -35.07
C THR A 9 -65.28 51.89 -35.39
N LYS A 10 -64.70 51.14 -36.33
CA LYS A 10 -65.06 49.76 -36.67
C LYS A 10 -64.73 48.85 -35.47
N LYS A 11 -65.74 48.41 -34.73
CA LYS A 11 -65.61 47.41 -33.67
C LYS A 11 -65.50 46.02 -34.33
N ASN A 12 -64.27 45.56 -34.57
CA ASN A 12 -64.02 44.19 -35.01
C ASN A 12 -64.47 43.21 -33.91
N GLY A 13 -65.52 42.44 -34.19
CA GLY A 13 -65.94 41.32 -33.36
C GLY A 13 -64.85 40.25 -33.34
N ARG A 14 -64.03 40.23 -32.28
CA ARG A 14 -63.19 39.08 -31.95
C ARG A 14 -64.10 37.95 -31.48
N LYS A 15 -64.31 36.95 -32.35
CA LYS A 15 -64.76 35.61 -31.92
C LYS A 15 -63.71 35.07 -30.94
N SER A 16 -63.99 35.18 -29.65
CA SER A 16 -63.25 34.49 -28.59
C SER A 16 -63.45 32.99 -28.79
N SER A 17 -62.45 32.29 -29.33
CA SER A 17 -62.43 30.83 -29.28
C SER A 17 -62.36 30.43 -27.80
N LYS A 18 -63.46 29.86 -27.28
CA LYS A 18 -63.44 29.21 -25.96
C LYS A 18 -62.43 28.06 -26.05
N LYS A 19 -61.20 28.28 -25.57
CA LYS A 19 -60.24 27.19 -25.34
C LYS A 19 -60.91 26.24 -24.35
N LYS A 20 -61.30 25.04 -24.82
CA LYS A 20 -61.78 23.96 -23.95
C LYS A 20 -60.72 23.71 -22.88
N GLN A 21 -61.03 24.09 -21.64
CA GLN A 21 -60.14 23.90 -20.51
C GLN A 21 -60.18 22.41 -20.15
N LEU A 22 -59.05 21.72 -20.30
CA LEU A 22 -58.92 20.29 -20.01
C LEU A 22 -59.43 20.01 -18.59
N SER A 23 -60.32 19.03 -18.45
CA SER A 23 -60.86 18.61 -17.15
C SER A 23 -59.72 18.18 -16.23
N GLN A 24 -59.90 18.37 -14.92
CA GLN A 24 -58.87 18.04 -13.92
C GLN A 24 -58.40 16.60 -14.05
N ASN A 25 -59.32 15.66 -14.29
CA ASN A 25 -59.00 14.25 -14.54
C ASN A 25 -58.12 14.06 -15.78
N MET A 26 -58.34 14.83 -16.85
CA MET A 26 -57.54 14.75 -18.07
C MET A 26 -56.15 15.38 -17.88
N ARG A 27 -56.02 16.40 -17.02
CA ARG A 27 -54.72 16.96 -16.64
C ARG A 27 -53.90 16.00 -15.79
N ILE A 28 -54.54 15.34 -14.83
CA ILE A 28 -53.89 14.32 -14.00
C ILE A 28 -53.44 13.15 -14.89
N LEU A 29 -54.31 12.67 -15.79
CA LEU A 29 -53.96 11.61 -16.74
C LEU A 29 -52.76 11.99 -17.63
N MET A 30 -52.74 13.21 -18.18
CA MET A 30 -51.62 13.69 -18.98
C MET A 30 -50.33 13.84 -18.16
N ALA A 31 -50.42 14.32 -16.91
CA ALA A 31 -49.27 14.43 -16.02
C ALA A 31 -48.73 13.05 -15.63
N SER A 32 -49.60 12.07 -15.37
CA SER A 32 -49.20 10.68 -15.10
C SER A 32 -48.54 10.02 -16.31
N ILE A 33 -49.09 10.21 -17.51
CA ILE A 33 -48.49 9.69 -18.75
C ILE A 33 -47.13 10.35 -19.00
N PHE A 34 -47.02 11.66 -18.78
CA PHE A 34 -45.76 12.39 -18.93
C PHE A 34 -44.71 11.91 -17.91
N LEU A 35 -45.08 11.79 -16.63
CA LEU A 35 -44.18 11.31 -15.58
C LEU A 35 -43.71 9.88 -15.88
N PHE A 36 -44.62 9.01 -16.29
CA PHE A 36 -44.30 7.62 -16.63
C PHE A 36 -43.37 7.54 -17.84
N GLY A 37 -43.67 8.32 -18.91
CA GLY A 37 -42.78 8.42 -20.07
C GLY A 37 -41.41 8.99 -19.73
N PHE A 38 -41.35 10.02 -18.88
CA PHE A 38 -40.11 10.62 -18.41
C PHE A 38 -39.26 9.63 -17.61
N VAL A 39 -39.87 8.85 -16.70
CA VAL A 39 -39.17 7.82 -15.92
C VAL A 39 -38.63 6.72 -16.84
N ILE A 40 -39.39 6.28 -17.85
CA ILE A 40 -38.92 5.28 -18.82
C ILE A 40 -37.73 5.82 -19.62
N ILE A 41 -37.81 7.07 -20.10
CA ILE A 41 -36.71 7.70 -20.84
C ILE A 41 -35.48 7.84 -19.95
N CYS A 42 -35.63 8.29 -18.70
CA CYS A 42 -34.54 8.38 -17.74
C CYS A 42 -33.92 7.01 -17.46
N LEU A 43 -34.71 5.96 -17.25
CA LEU A 43 -34.20 4.60 -17.07
C LEU A 43 -33.46 4.09 -18.31
N PHE A 44 -33.98 4.35 -19.51
CA PHE A 44 -33.32 3.97 -20.75
C PHE A 44 -31.98 4.70 -20.94
N ILE A 45 -31.94 6.00 -20.64
CA ILE A 45 -30.71 6.79 -20.65
C ILE A 45 -29.74 6.29 -19.59
N LEU A 46 -30.21 5.96 -18.38
CA LEU A 46 -29.38 5.48 -17.28
C LEU A 46 -28.78 4.11 -17.62
N VAL A 47 -29.56 3.18 -18.20
CA VAL A 47 -29.06 1.89 -18.72
C VAL A 47 -28.04 2.11 -19.83
N ARG A 48 -28.29 3.03 -20.78
CA ARG A 48 -27.33 3.35 -21.84
C ARG A 48 -26.04 3.95 -21.30
N LEU A 49 -26.12 4.93 -20.39
CA LEU A 49 -24.96 5.53 -19.72
C LEU A 49 -24.19 4.48 -18.92
N GLN A 50 -24.89 3.57 -18.23
CA GLN A 50 -24.27 2.46 -17.54
C GLN A 50 -23.49 1.59 -18.53
N THR A 51 -24.06 1.19 -19.68
CA THR A 51 -23.33 0.37 -20.67
C THR A 51 -22.16 1.06 -21.36
N VAL A 52 -22.16 2.40 -21.42
CA VAL A 52 -21.09 3.20 -22.07
C VAL A 52 -19.96 3.53 -21.10
N PHE A 53 -20.27 3.80 -19.82
CA PHE A 53 -19.29 4.22 -18.81
C PHE A 53 -18.88 3.10 -17.85
N LEU A 54 -19.66 2.04 -17.76
CA LEU A 54 -19.36 0.80 -17.05
C LEU A 54 -19.66 -0.35 -18.01
N PRO A 55 -18.74 -0.68 -18.95
CA PRO A 55 -18.93 -1.87 -19.74
C PRO A 55 -19.15 -3.01 -18.75
N VAL A 56 -20.32 -3.65 -18.84
CA VAL A 56 -20.64 -4.83 -18.05
C VAL A 56 -19.51 -5.80 -18.35
N SER A 57 -18.61 -5.96 -17.39
CA SER A 57 -17.61 -7.01 -17.44
C SER A 57 -18.42 -8.29 -17.49
N ALA A 58 -18.59 -8.81 -18.72
CA ALA A 58 -18.92 -10.21 -18.92
C ALA A 58 -18.00 -10.97 -17.98
N SER A 59 -18.61 -11.85 -17.20
CA SER A 59 -17.98 -12.82 -16.33
C SER A 59 -16.66 -13.35 -16.90
N ASN A 60 -15.56 -12.68 -16.59
CA ASN A 60 -14.26 -13.31 -16.59
C ASN A 60 -14.07 -13.81 -15.18
N GLN A 61 -14.44 -15.08 -14.98
CA GLN A 61 -13.58 -15.97 -14.23
C GLN A 61 -12.21 -16.03 -14.93
N GLN A 62 -11.47 -14.92 -14.88
CA GLN A 62 -10.04 -15.00 -14.82
C GLN A 62 -9.78 -15.00 -13.33
N GLY A 63 -9.59 -16.20 -12.78
CA GLY A 63 -8.81 -16.32 -11.55
C GLY A 63 -7.56 -15.47 -11.72
N LEU A 64 -7.01 -14.93 -10.64
CA LEU A 64 -5.69 -14.30 -10.67
C LEU A 64 -4.75 -15.24 -11.43
N ILE A 65 -4.49 -14.95 -12.70
CA ILE A 65 -3.51 -15.67 -13.48
C ILE A 65 -2.22 -15.08 -12.96
N TYR A 66 -1.67 -15.74 -11.95
CA TYR A 66 -0.24 -15.73 -11.78
C TYR A 66 0.29 -16.40 -13.04
N GLU A 67 0.78 -15.61 -13.99
CA GLU A 67 1.82 -16.14 -14.86
C GLU A 67 2.99 -16.43 -13.91
N GLU A 68 3.15 -17.70 -13.54
CA GLU A 68 4.48 -18.14 -13.13
C GLU A 68 5.41 -17.71 -14.26
N PRO A 69 6.51 -16.99 -13.96
CA PRO A 69 7.48 -16.70 -14.99
C PRO A 69 7.82 -18.04 -15.64
N ILE A 70 7.63 -18.13 -16.95
CA ILE A 70 8.03 -19.31 -17.70
C ILE A 70 9.49 -19.50 -17.32
N ASP A 71 9.79 -20.60 -16.62
CA ASP A 71 11.14 -21.08 -16.44
C ASP A 71 11.66 -21.36 -17.85
N VAL A 72 12.25 -20.33 -18.45
CA VAL A 72 13.15 -20.53 -19.56
C VAL A 72 14.28 -21.31 -18.93
N ILE A 73 14.24 -22.63 -19.10
CA ILE A 73 15.37 -23.50 -18.82
C ILE A 73 16.44 -23.08 -19.82
N HIS A 74 17.14 -22.01 -19.48
CA HIS A 74 18.47 -21.77 -19.98
C HIS A 74 19.27 -22.98 -19.50
N GLU A 75 19.90 -23.70 -20.43
CA GLU A 75 21.02 -24.56 -20.04
C GLU A 75 21.95 -23.69 -19.21
N LEU A 76 21.95 -23.90 -17.89
CA LEU A 76 22.75 -23.14 -16.96
C LEU A 76 24.20 -23.44 -17.33
N LYS A 77 24.79 -22.56 -18.13
CA LYS A 77 26.23 -22.57 -18.32
C LYS A 77 26.83 -22.46 -16.92
N PRO A 78 27.70 -23.40 -16.51
CA PRO A 78 28.29 -23.33 -15.19
C PRO A 78 29.00 -22.00 -15.03
N TYR A 79 28.75 -21.34 -13.91
CA TYR A 79 29.25 -19.99 -13.67
C TYR A 79 30.79 -20.01 -13.74
N SER A 80 31.37 -19.07 -14.48
CA SER A 80 32.82 -18.84 -14.44
C SER A 80 33.21 -18.18 -13.12
N TYR A 81 34.51 -18.13 -12.81
CA TYR A 81 34.99 -17.40 -11.63
C TYR A 81 34.57 -15.93 -11.66
N ALA A 82 34.50 -15.30 -12.85
CA ALA A 82 34.06 -13.93 -12.99
C ALA A 82 32.58 -13.75 -12.61
N ASP A 83 31.73 -14.71 -13.00
CA ASP A 83 30.28 -14.68 -12.70
C ASP A 83 30.04 -14.87 -11.20
N VAL A 84 30.75 -15.83 -10.58
CA VAL A 84 30.71 -16.05 -9.12
C VAL A 84 31.22 -14.82 -8.39
N ARG A 85 32.29 -14.21 -8.88
CA ARG A 85 32.84 -13.02 -8.26
C ARG A 85 31.84 -11.85 -8.31
N ALA A 86 31.20 -11.63 -9.45
CA ALA A 86 30.16 -10.61 -9.60
C ALA A 86 28.96 -10.88 -8.68
N LEU A 87 28.53 -12.14 -8.54
CA LEU A 87 27.48 -12.53 -7.62
C LEU A 87 27.84 -12.20 -6.17
N ILE A 88 29.03 -12.61 -5.71
CA ILE A 88 29.52 -12.31 -4.36
C ILE A 88 29.64 -10.79 -4.13
N GLU A 89 30.11 -10.05 -5.11
CA GLU A 89 30.20 -8.59 -5.02
C GLU A 89 28.82 -7.96 -4.87
N ASN A 90 27.82 -8.40 -5.64
CA ASN A 90 26.47 -7.86 -5.57
C ASN A 90 25.73 -8.27 -4.29
N GLN A 91 25.93 -9.50 -3.80
CA GLN A 91 25.18 -10.06 -2.68
C GLN A 91 25.81 -9.77 -1.31
N LEU A 92 27.14 -9.82 -1.21
CA LEU A 92 27.85 -9.70 0.08
C LEU A 92 28.58 -8.36 0.26
N ILE A 93 29.11 -7.79 -0.82
CA ILE A 93 29.93 -6.57 -0.74
C ILE A 93 29.09 -5.31 -0.95
N ASN A 94 28.17 -5.33 -1.92
CA ASN A 94 27.26 -4.24 -2.27
C ASN A 94 25.80 -4.59 -1.94
N GLY A 95 25.59 -5.68 -1.18
CA GLY A 95 24.27 -6.18 -0.82
C GLY A 95 23.55 -5.36 0.26
N PRO A 96 22.31 -5.75 0.61
CA PRO A 96 21.44 -4.99 1.51
C PRO A 96 22.01 -4.80 2.92
N ASP A 97 22.81 -5.76 3.40
CA ASP A 97 23.43 -5.73 4.73
C ASP A 97 24.75 -4.93 4.75
N SER A 98 25.24 -4.48 3.59
CA SER A 98 26.48 -3.72 3.47
C SER A 98 26.24 -2.22 3.59
N MET A 99 26.95 -1.60 4.53
CA MET A 99 27.10 -0.14 4.68
C MET A 99 28.37 0.38 4.00
N GLY A 100 28.94 -0.42 3.08
CA GLY A 100 30.18 -0.12 2.36
C GLY A 100 31.35 -0.99 2.81
N TRP A 101 32.50 -0.82 2.16
CA TRP A 101 33.65 -1.68 2.39
C TRP A 101 34.98 -0.95 2.18
N ARG A 102 36.06 -1.54 2.69
CA ARG A 102 37.44 -1.07 2.51
C ARG A 102 38.33 -2.20 2.02
N LYS A 103 39.14 -1.95 0.99
CA LYS A 103 40.19 -2.89 0.57
C LYS A 103 41.26 -2.97 1.66
N LEU A 104 41.59 -4.17 2.09
CA LEU A 104 42.76 -4.45 2.93
C LEU A 104 43.92 -4.95 2.05
N PRO A 105 45.17 -4.92 2.55
CA PRO A 105 46.30 -5.52 1.83
C PRO A 105 46.01 -6.97 1.47
N ASP A 106 46.27 -7.34 0.22
CA ASP A 106 46.07 -8.70 -0.24
C ASP A 106 47.08 -9.63 0.48
N ARG A 107 46.64 -10.82 0.91
CA ARG A 107 47.44 -11.77 1.71
C ARG A 107 47.66 -13.05 0.91
N ASN A 108 48.89 -13.35 0.50
CA ASN A 108 49.21 -14.56 -0.28
C ASN A 108 48.29 -14.75 -1.50
N ASN A 109 48.11 -13.69 -2.31
CA ASN A 109 47.16 -13.62 -3.44
C ASN A 109 45.67 -13.74 -3.08
N VAL A 110 45.31 -13.79 -1.80
CA VAL A 110 43.93 -13.67 -1.34
C VAL A 110 43.54 -12.20 -1.29
N GLN A 111 42.44 -11.85 -1.95
CA GLN A 111 41.87 -10.53 -1.83
C GLN A 111 41.17 -10.39 -0.49
N VAL A 112 41.52 -9.38 0.29
CA VAL A 112 40.89 -9.16 1.60
C VAL A 112 40.06 -7.89 1.55
N ARG A 113 38.82 -7.96 2.08
CA ARG A 113 37.91 -6.82 2.17
C ARG A 113 37.36 -6.73 3.59
N GLN A 114 37.42 -5.53 4.17
CA GLN A 114 36.67 -5.24 5.38
C GLN A 114 35.28 -4.72 4.98
N ILE A 115 34.24 -5.38 5.45
CA ILE A 115 32.85 -4.99 5.20
C ILE A 115 32.33 -4.27 6.45
N TYR A 116 31.75 -3.09 6.23
CA TYR A 116 30.99 -2.36 7.25
C TYR A 116 29.53 -2.74 7.10
N GLY A 117 28.89 -3.26 8.14
CA GLY A 117 27.58 -3.87 8.01
C GLY A 117 27.38 -4.95 9.06
N ASP A 118 26.17 -5.48 9.12
CA ASP A 118 25.88 -6.65 9.93
C ASP A 118 26.45 -7.91 9.24
N PHE A 119 26.80 -8.92 10.06
CA PHE A 119 27.18 -10.21 9.50
C PHE A 119 25.92 -10.85 8.88
N PRO A 120 25.97 -11.34 7.62
CA PRO A 120 24.80 -11.85 6.93
C PRO A 120 24.07 -12.96 7.71
N SER A 121 22.74 -13.02 7.56
CA SER A 121 21.92 -13.98 8.30
C SER A 121 22.20 -15.43 7.87
N VAL A 122 21.98 -16.38 8.78
CA VAL A 122 22.18 -17.81 8.50
C VAL A 122 21.30 -18.32 7.34
N PRO A 123 19.99 -17.98 7.26
CA PRO A 123 19.17 -18.40 6.13
C PRO A 123 19.68 -17.88 4.77
N PHE A 124 20.07 -16.60 4.73
CA PHE A 124 20.61 -15.99 3.53
C PHE A 124 21.92 -16.65 3.07
N LEU A 125 22.84 -16.95 4.01
CA LEU A 125 24.09 -17.63 3.68
C LEU A 125 23.85 -19.06 3.18
N ALA A 126 22.90 -19.78 3.79
CA ALA A 126 22.53 -21.13 3.35
C ALA A 126 21.93 -21.12 1.93
N GLU A 127 21.09 -20.14 1.61
CA GLU A 127 20.52 -19.97 0.27
C GLU A 127 21.62 -19.65 -0.77
N LEU A 128 22.52 -18.72 -0.45
CA LEU A 128 23.64 -18.36 -1.33
C LEU A 128 24.61 -19.52 -1.54
N GLU A 129 24.94 -20.27 -0.48
CA GLU A 129 25.75 -21.50 -0.55
C GLU A 129 25.09 -22.54 -1.45
N SER A 130 23.80 -22.83 -1.24
CA SER A 130 23.05 -23.78 -2.07
C SER A 130 23.00 -23.37 -3.54
N HIS A 131 22.83 -22.07 -3.83
CA HIS A 131 22.83 -21.56 -5.20
C HIS A 131 24.21 -21.74 -5.85
N LEU A 132 25.30 -21.39 -5.14
CA LEU A 132 26.67 -21.57 -5.64
C LEU A 132 27.01 -23.03 -5.93
N GLU A 133 26.58 -23.95 -5.07
CA GLU A 133 26.77 -25.39 -5.28
C GLU A 133 26.02 -25.92 -6.52
N GLN A 134 24.81 -25.42 -6.78
CA GLN A 134 24.03 -25.79 -7.96
C GLN A 134 24.65 -25.28 -9.27
N VAL A 135 25.21 -24.07 -9.27
CA VAL A 135 25.78 -23.47 -10.50
C VAL A 135 27.21 -23.90 -10.77
N ASN A 136 28.02 -24.19 -9.74
CA ASN A 136 29.39 -24.69 -9.90
C ASN A 136 29.97 -25.32 -8.62
N HIS A 137 30.09 -26.64 -8.59
CA HIS A 137 30.68 -27.41 -7.48
C HIS A 137 32.15 -27.08 -7.14
N LEU A 138 32.86 -26.34 -8.00
CA LEU A 138 34.23 -25.89 -7.74
C LEU A 138 34.28 -24.67 -6.80
N VAL A 139 33.14 -24.06 -6.52
CA VAL A 139 33.00 -22.93 -5.59
C VAL A 139 32.68 -23.47 -4.20
N GLN A 140 33.32 -22.92 -3.18
CA GLN A 140 32.87 -23.11 -1.80
C GLN A 140 32.85 -21.76 -1.10
N LEU A 141 31.74 -21.46 -0.45
CA LEU A 141 31.65 -20.33 0.47
C LEU A 141 31.69 -20.89 1.90
N LYS A 142 32.52 -20.31 2.77
CA LYS A 142 32.63 -20.73 4.18
C LYS A 142 32.47 -19.53 5.08
N ALA A 143 31.37 -19.47 5.81
CA ALA A 143 31.09 -18.42 6.78
C ALA A 143 31.51 -18.83 8.20
N SER A 144 32.21 -17.94 8.91
CA SER A 144 32.55 -18.08 10.33
C SER A 144 32.08 -16.87 11.12
N ARG A 145 30.86 -16.95 11.67
CA ARG A 145 30.27 -15.83 12.43
C ARG A 145 31.06 -15.46 13.68
N SER A 146 31.68 -16.44 14.35
CA SER A 146 32.51 -16.16 15.54
C SER A 146 33.79 -15.41 15.22
N LYS A 147 34.34 -15.62 14.02
CA LYS A 147 35.54 -14.92 13.52
C LYS A 147 35.20 -13.67 12.70
N GLY A 148 33.95 -13.54 12.25
CA GLY A 148 33.51 -12.47 11.37
C GLY A 148 33.98 -12.62 9.94
N THR A 149 34.26 -13.84 9.49
CA THR A 149 34.81 -14.05 8.14
C THR A 149 33.84 -14.76 7.23
N ILE A 150 33.84 -14.40 5.95
CA ILE A 150 33.28 -15.21 4.86
C ILE A 150 34.37 -15.42 3.82
N ASP A 151 34.68 -16.68 3.57
CA ASP A 151 35.79 -17.10 2.74
C ASP A 151 35.26 -17.74 1.44
N LEU A 152 35.65 -17.20 0.29
CA LEU A 152 35.31 -17.74 -1.02
C LEU A 152 36.49 -18.52 -1.58
N TYR A 153 36.28 -19.82 -1.80
CA TYR A 153 37.21 -20.72 -2.44
C TYR A 153 36.78 -21.00 -3.88
N TRP A 154 37.77 -21.06 -4.77
CA TRP A 154 37.62 -21.51 -6.14
C TRP A 154 38.61 -22.64 -6.41
N GLN A 155 38.12 -23.80 -6.83
CA GLN A 155 38.92 -25.02 -7.05
C GLN A 155 39.77 -25.38 -5.81
N GLY A 156 39.22 -25.15 -4.60
CA GLY A 156 39.90 -25.40 -3.33
C GLY A 156 40.92 -24.34 -2.90
N VAL A 157 41.16 -23.30 -3.72
CA VAL A 157 42.07 -22.20 -3.39
C VAL A 157 41.28 -21.01 -2.87
N LEU A 158 41.66 -20.47 -1.71
CA LEU A 158 41.05 -19.25 -1.15
C LEU A 158 41.34 -18.06 -2.06
N GLN A 159 40.31 -17.37 -2.55
CA GLN A 159 40.43 -16.25 -3.46
C GLN A 159 40.06 -14.91 -2.82
N LEU A 160 39.04 -14.91 -1.95
CA LEU A 160 38.50 -13.72 -1.32
C LEU A 160 38.13 -14.02 0.14
N GLU A 161 38.55 -13.15 1.04
CA GLU A 161 38.18 -13.14 2.46
C GLU A 161 37.45 -11.82 2.76
N LEU A 162 36.22 -11.94 3.23
CA LEU A 162 35.40 -10.82 3.69
C LEU A 162 35.42 -10.78 5.22
N GLN A 163 35.89 -9.68 5.79
CA GLN A 163 36.00 -9.46 7.23
C GLN A 163 34.92 -8.48 7.70
N TYR A 164 33.97 -8.98 8.46
CA TYR A 164 32.91 -8.23 9.12
C TYR A 164 33.31 -7.91 10.55
N ARG A 165 32.86 -6.77 11.04
CA ARG A 165 33.02 -6.43 12.46
C ARG A 165 31.95 -7.19 13.25
N VAL A 166 32.34 -8.29 13.89
CA VAL A 166 31.47 -8.98 14.82
C VAL A 166 31.53 -8.22 16.14
N THR A 167 30.49 -7.46 16.44
CA THR A 167 30.28 -6.96 17.79
C THR A 167 30.27 -8.17 18.74
N ALA A 168 31.01 -8.07 19.85
CA ALA A 168 31.07 -9.13 20.85
C ALA A 168 29.67 -9.70 21.10
N THR A 169 29.55 -11.03 21.16
CA THR A 169 28.29 -11.74 21.36
C THR A 169 27.56 -11.13 22.55
N VAL A 170 26.58 -10.28 22.25
CA VAL A 170 25.57 -9.87 23.21
C VAL A 170 24.96 -11.18 23.68
N LYS A 171 24.98 -11.42 25.00
CA LYS A 171 24.21 -12.51 25.62
C LYS A 171 22.88 -12.60 24.88
N SER A 172 22.50 -13.80 24.45
CA SER A 172 21.21 -14.07 23.81
C SER A 172 20.06 -13.55 24.67
N GLU A 173 19.74 -12.28 24.54
CA GLU A 173 18.36 -11.86 24.50
C GLU A 173 17.86 -12.46 23.19
N ARG A 174 17.00 -13.48 23.29
CA ARG A 174 16.31 -14.02 22.12
C ARG A 174 15.79 -12.81 21.31
N GLY A 175 16.14 -12.74 20.03
CA GLY A 175 15.64 -11.68 19.16
C GLY A 175 14.12 -11.60 19.30
N LYS A 176 13.59 -10.41 19.54
CA LYS A 176 12.14 -10.22 19.66
C LYS A 176 11.54 -10.14 18.26
N ILE A 177 10.47 -10.88 18.03
CA ILE A 177 9.68 -10.82 16.80
C ILE A 177 8.34 -10.18 17.16
N ALA A 178 7.92 -9.18 16.39
CA ALA A 178 6.56 -8.66 16.41
C ALA A 178 5.88 -9.04 15.10
N VAL A 179 4.64 -9.50 15.19
CA VAL A 179 3.82 -9.86 14.03
C VAL A 179 2.59 -8.96 14.03
N ILE A 180 2.38 -8.24 12.93
CA ILE A 180 1.25 -7.34 12.76
C ILE A 180 0.27 -7.95 11.75
N MET A 181 -1.02 -7.94 12.07
CA MET A 181 -2.08 -8.38 11.17
C MET A 181 -2.89 -7.18 10.68
N ASP A 182 -2.70 -6.83 9.42
CA ASP A 182 -3.34 -5.69 8.77
C ASP A 182 -4.81 -5.95 8.38
N ASP A 183 -5.48 -4.89 7.92
CA ASP A 183 -6.83 -4.90 7.34
C ASP A 183 -7.98 -5.38 8.26
N ILE A 184 -7.81 -5.24 9.58
CA ILE A 184 -8.90 -5.50 10.53
C ILE A 184 -9.96 -4.41 10.44
N GLY A 185 -11.24 -4.78 10.62
CA GLY A 185 -12.37 -3.84 10.66
C GLY A 185 -13.37 -3.98 9.50
N MET A 186 -13.01 -4.70 8.44
CA MET A 186 -13.98 -5.09 7.38
C MET A 186 -14.91 -6.21 7.85
N SER A 187 -14.38 -7.17 8.62
CA SER A 187 -15.11 -8.28 9.24
C SER A 187 -14.52 -8.60 10.60
N LEU A 188 -15.34 -9.08 11.53
CA LEU A 188 -14.89 -9.56 12.83
C LEU A 188 -14.51 -11.05 12.82
N SER A 189 -14.82 -11.78 11.73
CA SER A 189 -14.57 -13.22 11.68
C SER A 189 -13.09 -13.59 11.80
N PRO A 190 -12.15 -12.95 11.05
CA PRO A 190 -10.73 -13.22 11.21
C PRO A 190 -10.22 -12.86 12.61
N LEU A 191 -10.63 -11.71 13.14
CA LEU A 191 -10.27 -11.26 14.48
C LEU A 191 -10.72 -12.25 15.56
N LYS A 192 -11.98 -12.70 15.53
CA LYS A 192 -12.49 -13.66 16.51
C LYS A 192 -11.74 -15.00 16.48
N LYS A 193 -11.33 -15.46 15.30
CA LYS A 193 -10.49 -16.66 15.16
C LYS A 193 -9.10 -16.42 15.73
N LEU A 194 -8.52 -15.24 15.49
CA LEU A 194 -7.23 -14.85 16.05
C LEU A 194 -7.26 -14.86 17.58
N LEU A 195 -8.31 -14.30 18.20
CA LEU A 195 -8.47 -14.25 19.66
C LEU A 195 -8.61 -15.64 20.30
N GLN A 196 -8.99 -16.67 19.53
CA GLN A 196 -9.05 -18.05 20.03
C GLN A 196 -7.68 -18.75 20.06
N LEU A 197 -6.66 -18.13 19.47
CA LEU A 197 -5.30 -18.66 19.42
C LEU A 197 -4.45 -18.04 20.53
N ASP A 198 -3.64 -18.88 21.18
CA ASP A 198 -2.64 -18.44 22.16
C ASP A 198 -1.35 -18.00 21.45
N ILE A 199 -1.49 -16.97 20.61
CA ILE A 199 -0.37 -16.35 19.87
C ILE A 199 -0.40 -14.83 20.05
N ILE A 200 0.78 -14.22 20.10
CA ILE A 200 0.95 -12.77 20.25
C ILE A 200 1.05 -12.15 18.86
N ILE A 201 -0.05 -11.57 18.39
CA ILE A 201 -0.15 -10.82 17.13
C ILE A 201 -0.82 -9.49 17.44
N THR A 202 -0.25 -8.40 16.93
CA THR A 202 -0.79 -7.04 17.05
C THR A 202 -1.69 -6.75 15.86
N PRO A 203 -3.02 -6.62 16.03
CA PRO A 203 -3.90 -6.34 14.90
C PRO A 203 -3.89 -4.85 14.56
N SER A 204 -3.91 -4.51 13.27
CA SER A 204 -3.99 -3.13 12.77
C SER A 204 -5.34 -2.89 12.11
N ILE A 205 -6.07 -1.89 12.63
CA ILE A 205 -7.49 -1.66 12.32
C ILE A 205 -7.62 -0.54 11.29
N LEU A 206 -8.28 -0.83 10.17
CA LEU A 206 -8.68 0.17 9.17
C LEU A 206 -9.75 1.11 9.77
N PRO A 207 -9.45 2.41 9.95
CA PRO A 207 -10.37 3.37 10.53
C PRO A 207 -11.54 3.66 9.58
N GLY A 208 -12.71 3.95 10.14
CA GLY A 208 -13.91 4.28 9.37
C GLY A 208 -14.63 3.08 8.74
N THR A 209 -14.12 1.86 8.94
CA THR A 209 -14.81 0.63 8.52
C THR A 209 -15.98 0.30 9.46
N GLY A 210 -17.00 -0.39 8.94
CA GLY A 210 -18.23 -0.68 9.68
C GLY A 210 -18.05 -1.54 10.94
N LYS A 211 -16.91 -2.21 11.11
CA LYS A 211 -16.58 -3.00 12.31
C LYS A 211 -15.38 -2.47 13.10
N ALA A 212 -14.77 -1.33 12.74
CA ALA A 212 -13.61 -0.79 13.45
C ALA A 212 -13.84 -0.64 14.97
N ARG A 213 -14.95 -0.03 15.39
CA ARG A 213 -15.28 0.14 16.82
C ARG A 213 -15.52 -1.18 17.53
N SER A 214 -16.23 -2.11 16.89
CA SER A 214 -16.46 -3.44 17.46
C SER A 214 -15.16 -4.25 17.58
N ALA A 215 -14.25 -4.13 16.60
CA ALA A 215 -12.93 -4.73 16.66
C ALA A 215 -12.10 -4.15 17.80
N THR A 216 -12.12 -2.82 17.95
CA THR A 216 -11.43 -2.11 19.05
C THR A 216 -11.93 -2.60 20.41
N SER A 217 -13.27 -2.66 20.61
CA SER A 217 -13.85 -3.15 21.87
C SER A 217 -13.42 -4.58 22.18
N LEU A 218 -13.46 -5.49 21.19
CA LEU A 218 -13.04 -6.88 21.39
C LEU A 218 -11.57 -6.98 21.79
N LEU A 219 -10.70 -6.14 21.22
CA LEU A 219 -9.27 -6.15 21.53
C LEU A 219 -8.95 -5.53 22.89
N GLN A 220 -9.69 -4.51 23.30
CA GLN A 220 -9.62 -3.94 24.64
C GLN A 220 -10.07 -4.94 25.71
N ASP A 221 -11.21 -5.62 25.48
CA ASP A 221 -11.75 -6.61 26.40
C ASP A 221 -10.81 -7.81 26.58
N ASP A 222 -10.08 -8.19 25.52
CA ASP A 222 -9.09 -9.28 25.54
C ASP A 222 -7.70 -8.80 26.03
N GLY A 223 -7.50 -7.50 26.24
CA GLY A 223 -6.24 -6.93 26.72
C GLY A 223 -5.08 -6.99 25.71
N ARG A 224 -5.39 -6.98 24.40
CA ARG A 224 -4.36 -7.02 23.33
C ARG A 224 -3.89 -5.63 22.92
N GLU A 225 -2.62 -5.54 22.53
CA GLU A 225 -2.10 -4.39 21.80
C GLU A 225 -2.68 -4.36 20.39
N TYR A 226 -3.01 -3.16 19.89
CA TYR A 226 -3.51 -2.95 18.53
C TYR A 226 -3.12 -1.58 18.00
N MET A 227 -3.21 -1.45 16.68
CA MET A 227 -2.74 -0.29 15.93
C MET A 227 -3.79 0.23 14.94
N ILE A 228 -3.54 1.41 14.39
CA ILE A 228 -4.32 2.02 13.31
C ILE A 228 -3.68 1.69 11.96
N HIS A 229 -4.44 1.09 11.06
CA HIS A 229 -4.01 0.84 9.69
C HIS A 229 -4.45 2.01 8.80
N MET A 230 -3.58 3.00 8.62
CA MET A 230 -3.93 4.27 7.98
C MET A 230 -3.99 4.16 6.45
N PRO A 231 -5.14 4.43 5.81
CA PRO A 231 -5.25 4.43 4.37
C PRO A 231 -4.47 5.58 3.75
N MET A 232 -3.51 5.28 2.87
CA MET A 232 -2.64 6.27 2.24
C MET A 232 -2.55 6.05 0.74
N GLN A 233 -2.38 7.14 -0.03
CA GLN A 233 -2.32 7.10 -1.50
C GLN A 233 -1.23 6.16 -2.04
N PRO A 234 -1.58 5.15 -2.85
CA PRO A 234 -0.61 4.40 -3.65
C PRO A 234 -0.23 5.15 -4.94
N ARG A 235 0.87 4.76 -5.57
CA ARG A 235 1.27 5.27 -6.90
C ARG A 235 0.24 4.98 -7.99
N SER A 236 -0.51 3.90 -7.86
CA SER A 236 -1.58 3.49 -8.78
C SER A 236 -2.91 4.19 -8.51
N TYR A 237 -2.98 5.22 -7.67
CA TYR A 237 -4.20 6.01 -7.50
C TYR A 237 -4.46 6.87 -8.75
N PRO A 238 -5.71 6.92 -9.29
CA PRO A 238 -6.96 6.41 -8.72
C PRO A 238 -7.34 4.98 -9.13
N GLN A 239 -6.55 4.26 -9.92
CA GLN A 239 -6.86 2.90 -10.36
C GLN A 239 -6.96 1.92 -9.17
N THR A 240 -6.09 2.05 -8.18
CA THR A 240 -6.21 1.40 -6.88
C THR A 240 -6.65 2.43 -5.84
N ASN A 241 -7.83 2.21 -5.24
CA ASN A 241 -8.39 3.13 -4.25
C ASN A 241 -8.18 2.59 -2.82
N PRO A 242 -7.40 3.29 -1.96
CA PRO A 242 -7.18 2.90 -0.56
C PRO A 242 -8.41 3.10 0.35
N GLY A 243 -9.48 3.70 -0.15
CA GLY A 243 -10.69 4.01 0.62
C GLY A 243 -11.07 5.48 0.53
N THR A 244 -12.33 5.78 0.83
CA THR A 244 -12.89 7.15 0.70
C THR A 244 -12.33 8.15 1.71
N ASN A 245 -11.76 7.65 2.79
CA ASN A 245 -11.18 8.46 3.86
C ASN A 245 -9.63 8.47 3.81
N ALA A 246 -8.99 8.08 2.72
CA ALA A 246 -7.53 8.00 2.67
C ALA A 246 -6.81 9.35 2.68
N LEU A 247 -5.58 9.33 3.20
CA LEU A 247 -4.65 10.44 3.06
C LEU A 247 -4.16 10.49 1.61
N LEU A 248 -4.47 11.58 0.93
CA LEU A 248 -4.14 11.82 -0.47
C LEU A 248 -3.25 13.04 -0.61
N LEU A 249 -2.27 12.95 -1.52
CA LEU A 249 -1.46 14.09 -1.91
C LEU A 249 -2.34 15.12 -2.61
N GLY A 250 -2.18 16.39 -2.25
CA GLY A 250 -3.03 17.50 -2.72
C GLY A 250 -4.16 17.88 -1.76
N GLN A 251 -4.40 17.09 -0.70
CA GLN A 251 -5.19 17.56 0.44
C GLN A 251 -4.48 18.71 1.15
N SER A 252 -5.25 19.62 1.74
CA SER A 252 -4.68 20.67 2.59
C SER A 252 -4.14 20.05 3.88
N GLU A 253 -3.16 20.71 4.51
CA GLU A 253 -2.63 20.25 5.81
C GLU A 253 -3.74 20.14 6.87
N ALA A 254 -4.67 21.10 6.90
CA ALA A 254 -5.79 21.07 7.83
C ALA A 254 -6.69 19.84 7.62
N GLU A 255 -6.95 19.46 6.37
CA GLU A 255 -7.74 18.28 6.05
C GLU A 255 -7.00 16.99 6.41
N THR A 256 -5.71 16.90 6.11
CA THR A 256 -4.85 15.77 6.50
C THR A 256 -4.86 15.58 8.02
N ARG A 257 -4.64 16.65 8.79
CA ARG A 257 -4.67 16.59 10.26
C ARG A 257 -6.05 16.18 10.78
N ARG A 258 -7.13 16.72 10.20
CA ARG A 258 -8.51 16.34 10.55
C ARG A 258 -8.76 14.84 10.33
N LEU A 259 -8.31 14.29 9.20
CA LEU A 259 -8.43 12.86 8.89
C LEU A 259 -7.64 12.01 9.88
N ILE A 260 -6.39 12.35 10.17
CA ILE A 260 -5.56 11.62 11.14
C ILE A 260 -6.24 11.57 12.51
N ARG A 261 -6.74 12.71 13.01
CA ARG A 261 -7.48 12.77 14.28
C ARG A 261 -8.73 11.89 14.26
N SER A 262 -9.46 11.89 13.14
CA SER A 262 -10.63 11.02 12.99
C SER A 262 -10.28 9.52 13.03
N TYR A 263 -9.07 9.14 12.58
CA TYR A 263 -8.60 7.76 12.71
C TYR A 263 -8.31 7.41 14.16
N ILE A 264 -7.63 8.29 14.89
CA ILE A 264 -7.29 8.12 16.31
C ILE A 264 -8.58 8.01 17.16
N GLU A 265 -9.56 8.87 16.90
CA GLU A 265 -10.88 8.81 17.55
C GLU A 265 -11.70 7.56 17.15
N GLY A 266 -11.45 7.04 15.94
CA GLY A 266 -12.10 5.84 15.40
C GLY A 266 -11.55 4.54 15.98
N VAL A 267 -10.32 4.56 16.48
CA VAL A 267 -9.60 3.41 17.06
C VAL A 267 -8.99 3.81 18.41
N PRO A 268 -9.82 4.13 19.42
CA PRO A 268 -9.33 4.61 20.71
C PRO A 268 -8.43 3.59 21.40
N GLY A 269 -7.37 4.04 22.04
CA GLY A 269 -6.42 3.19 22.78
C GLY A 269 -5.40 2.45 21.91
N ALA A 270 -5.34 2.73 20.60
CA ALA A 270 -4.28 2.19 19.74
C ALA A 270 -2.90 2.61 20.28
N SER A 271 -1.90 1.73 20.15
CA SER A 271 -0.52 2.00 20.61
C SER A 271 0.34 2.68 19.54
N GLY A 272 -0.04 2.51 18.27
CA GLY A 272 0.67 3.08 17.14
C GLY A 272 -0.09 2.92 15.84
N CYS A 273 0.55 3.25 14.72
CA CYS A 273 -0.05 3.23 13.39
C CYS A 273 0.89 2.64 12.35
N ASN A 274 0.35 2.02 11.31
CA ASN A 274 1.08 1.68 10.08
C ASN A 274 0.28 2.10 8.84
N ASN A 275 0.92 2.11 7.67
CA ASN A 275 0.25 2.48 6.42
C ASN A 275 -0.44 1.28 5.75
N HIS A 276 -1.69 1.48 5.36
CA HIS A 276 -2.40 0.70 4.34
C HIS A 276 -2.10 1.30 2.97
N MET A 277 -1.49 0.51 2.08
CA MET A 277 -0.93 1.00 0.81
C MET A 277 0.10 2.11 1.05
N GLY A 278 -0.07 3.31 0.48
CA GLY A 278 0.79 4.46 0.76
C GLY A 278 2.06 4.58 -0.08
N SER A 279 2.27 3.73 -1.09
CA SER A 279 3.50 3.74 -1.91
C SER A 279 3.83 5.07 -2.59
N ARG A 280 2.88 6.00 -2.73
CA ARG A 280 3.12 7.36 -3.20
C ARG A 280 3.21 8.37 -2.06
N TYR A 281 2.36 8.21 -1.05
CA TYR A 281 2.26 9.13 0.09
C TYR A 281 3.53 9.09 0.96
N THR A 282 4.07 7.89 1.23
CA THR A 282 5.22 7.72 2.12
C THR A 282 6.54 8.18 1.51
N GLU A 283 6.57 8.52 0.22
CA GLU A 283 7.73 9.13 -0.45
C GLU A 283 7.80 10.64 -0.25
N GLU A 284 6.72 11.27 0.22
CA GLU A 284 6.62 12.72 0.35
C GLU A 284 6.97 13.18 1.77
N SER A 285 8.15 13.79 1.90
CA SER A 285 8.70 14.26 3.18
C SER A 285 7.74 15.21 3.93
N LYS A 286 7.20 16.23 3.27
CA LYS A 286 6.25 17.17 3.91
C LYS A 286 4.97 16.48 4.37
N ALA A 287 4.46 15.52 3.60
CA ALA A 287 3.25 14.80 3.95
C ALA A 287 3.48 13.90 5.18
N MET A 288 4.60 13.15 5.18
CA MET A 288 4.97 12.31 6.32
C MET A 288 5.28 13.12 7.58
N GLN A 289 5.87 14.32 7.47
CA GLN A 289 6.07 15.20 8.62
C GLN A 289 4.74 15.58 9.30
N ILE A 290 3.68 15.83 8.52
CA ILE A 290 2.34 16.10 9.09
C ILE A 290 1.84 14.88 9.86
N VAL A 291 1.90 13.69 9.24
CA VAL A 291 1.48 12.42 9.88
C VAL A 291 2.23 12.20 11.20
N LEU A 292 3.55 12.21 11.15
CA LEU A 292 4.40 11.96 12.31
C LEU A 292 4.21 13.03 13.40
N SER A 293 3.99 14.29 13.01
CA SER A 293 3.74 15.37 13.98
C SER A 293 2.41 15.24 14.71
N GLU A 294 1.36 14.74 14.04
CA GLU A 294 0.09 14.45 14.72
C GLU A 294 0.24 13.23 15.62
N LEU A 295 0.84 12.13 15.14
CA LEU A 295 1.02 10.93 15.96
C LEU A 295 1.83 11.17 17.23
N LYS A 296 2.88 11.99 17.13
CA LYS A 296 3.68 12.40 18.28
C LYS A 296 2.89 13.16 19.35
N GLN A 297 1.86 13.93 18.97
CA GLN A 297 1.00 14.64 19.94
C GLN A 297 0.10 13.70 20.74
N TYR A 298 -0.13 12.48 20.25
CA TYR A 298 -0.96 11.46 20.89
C TYR A 298 -0.12 10.29 21.44
N ASP A 299 1.21 10.44 21.53
CA ASP A 299 2.15 9.40 21.97
C ASP A 299 2.05 8.09 21.16
N LEU A 300 1.71 8.18 19.87
CA LEU A 300 1.59 7.05 18.95
C LEU A 300 2.87 6.87 18.13
N PHE A 301 3.39 5.64 18.08
CA PHE A 301 4.48 5.30 17.18
C PHE A 301 3.98 5.05 15.75
N PHE A 302 4.89 5.09 14.77
CA PHE A 302 4.61 4.75 13.38
C PHE A 302 5.50 3.60 12.91
N ILE A 303 4.89 2.56 12.32
CA ILE A 303 5.58 1.47 11.62
C ILE A 303 5.36 1.65 10.12
N ASP A 304 6.45 1.82 9.38
CA ASP A 304 6.42 1.87 7.94
C ASP A 304 6.31 0.45 7.36
N SER A 305 5.20 0.15 6.71
CA SER A 305 4.97 -1.14 6.04
C SER A 305 5.87 -1.36 4.81
N ARG A 306 6.68 -0.36 4.43
CA ARG A 306 7.66 -0.38 3.32
C ARG A 306 7.09 -0.91 2.00
N THR A 307 5.91 -0.43 1.63
CA THR A 307 5.28 -0.75 0.33
C THR A 307 6.07 -0.22 -0.88
N ILE A 308 7.11 0.60 -0.65
CA ILE A 308 8.04 1.11 -1.65
C ILE A 308 9.42 1.31 -1.00
N ALA A 309 10.51 1.07 -1.76
CA ALA A 309 11.88 1.27 -1.27
C ALA A 309 12.19 2.76 -0.96
N GLY A 310 11.53 3.69 -1.64
CA GLY A 310 11.73 5.14 -1.51
C GLY A 310 11.00 5.79 -0.34
N SER A 311 10.42 5.03 0.59
CA SER A 311 9.70 5.59 1.73
C SER A 311 10.63 6.45 2.62
N VAL A 312 10.17 7.65 2.97
CA VAL A 312 10.90 8.60 3.84
C VAL A 312 10.42 8.56 5.29
N ALA A 313 9.42 7.75 5.62
CA ALA A 313 8.82 7.72 6.96
C ALA A 313 9.84 7.53 8.08
N PHE A 314 10.74 6.55 7.95
CA PHE A 314 11.79 6.29 8.95
C PHE A 314 12.78 7.46 9.09
N SER A 315 13.21 8.04 7.97
CA SER A 315 14.22 9.10 7.99
C SER A 315 13.65 10.41 8.55
N GLU A 316 12.39 10.74 8.25
CA GLU A 316 11.70 11.90 8.83
C GLU A 316 11.41 11.71 10.32
N ALA A 317 10.93 10.52 10.74
CA ALA A 317 10.72 10.23 12.16
C ALA A 317 12.00 10.42 12.97
N ARG A 318 13.14 9.93 12.46
CA ARG A 318 14.44 10.11 13.12
C ARG A 318 14.86 11.58 13.24
N LYS A 319 14.56 12.42 12.25
CA LYS A 319 14.85 13.87 12.29
C LYS A 319 13.97 14.59 13.31
N MET A 320 12.73 14.16 13.47
CA MET A 320 11.74 14.77 14.37
C MET A 320 11.91 14.33 15.84
N GLY A 321 12.67 13.25 16.06
CA GLY A 321 12.90 12.63 17.37
C GLY A 321 11.61 12.13 18.00
#